data_AF-A0A1S2ZRL5-F1
#
_entry.id   AF-A0A1S2ZRL5-F1
#
_cell.length_a   1.000
_cell.length_b   1.000
_cell.length_c   1.000
_cell.angle_alpha   90.00
_cell.angle_beta   90.00
_cell.angle_gamma   90.00
#
_symmetry.space_group_name_H-M   'P 1'
#
loop_
_entity.id
_entity.type
_entity.pdbx_description
1 polymer ?
#
loop_
_entity_poly.entity_id
_entity_poly.type
_entity_poly.pdbx_seq_one_letter_code
_entity_poly.pdbx_strand_id
1 'polypeptide(L)'
;MEPPNLYPVKLYVYDLSKGLARRLSPMMLGKQLEGIWHTSIVVHKDEFYFGAEGISSCPPGGTMLGPPDSVVDVGSTEVTEEIFLEYLSSLRESLFRGETYHVFENNCNTFTNEVAQFLTGQKIPSYITDLPSEILSTPLGQALRPYLDKIHMQPLGGSAVDRPNGQS
;
A
#
# COMPACT_ATOMS: atom_id res chain seq x y z
N MET A 1 -8.48 -36.06 1.10
CA MET A 1 -7.67 -34.84 1.00
C MET A 1 -8.25 -33.86 1.99
N GLU A 2 -7.45 -33.38 2.94
CA GLU A 2 -7.89 -32.28 3.80
C GLU A 2 -8.07 -31.02 2.96
N PRO A 3 -9.08 -30.18 3.24
CA PRO A 3 -9.23 -28.92 2.54
C PRO A 3 -8.01 -28.02 2.81
N PRO A 4 -7.56 -27.23 1.82
CA PRO A 4 -6.43 -26.34 2.02
C PRO A 4 -6.76 -25.29 3.11
N ASN A 5 -5.77 -24.95 3.93
CA ASN A 5 -5.90 -23.86 4.89
C ASN A 5 -5.97 -22.54 4.13
N LEU A 6 -7.10 -21.84 4.25
CA LEU A 6 -7.33 -20.55 3.61
C LEU A 6 -7.17 -19.42 4.61
N TYR A 7 -6.31 -18.45 4.28
CA TYR A 7 -6.05 -17.26 5.08
C TYR A 7 -6.74 -16.04 4.44
N PRO A 8 -7.56 -15.29 5.19
CA PRO A 8 -8.21 -14.10 4.64
C PRO A 8 -7.19 -13.00 4.35
N VAL A 9 -7.33 -12.36 3.19
CA VAL A 9 -6.50 -11.22 2.76
C VAL A 9 -7.38 -9.98 2.70
N LYS A 10 -6.99 -8.95 3.45
CA LYS A 10 -7.70 -7.65 3.46
C LYS A 10 -6.78 -6.55 2.95
N LEU A 11 -7.39 -5.55 2.35
CA LEU A 11 -6.75 -4.29 1.98
C LEU A 11 -7.26 -3.22 2.94
N TYR A 12 -6.36 -2.67 3.75
CA TYR A 12 -6.65 -1.52 4.59
C TYR A 12 -6.46 -0.26 3.74
N VAL A 13 -7.42 0.66 3.82
CA VAL A 13 -7.45 1.88 3.01
C VAL A 13 -7.54 3.08 3.94
N TYR A 14 -6.62 4.02 3.74
CA TYR A 14 -6.49 5.24 4.51
C TYR A 14 -6.62 6.44 3.57
N ASP A 15 -7.43 7.43 3.94
CA ASP A 15 -7.41 8.76 3.32
C ASP A 15 -6.44 9.65 4.11
N LEU A 16 -5.25 9.87 3.55
CA LEU A 16 -4.23 10.73 4.13
C LEU A 16 -4.69 12.18 4.28
N SER A 17 -5.69 12.60 3.49
CA SER A 17 -6.25 13.95 3.59
C SER A 17 -7.35 14.09 4.65
N LYS A 18 -7.81 12.97 5.24
CA LYS A 18 -8.92 12.91 6.20
C LYS A 18 -10.16 13.71 5.74
N GLY A 19 -10.54 13.52 4.48
CA GLY A 19 -11.68 14.12 3.81
C GLY A 19 -11.44 15.52 3.25
N LEU A 20 -10.25 16.11 3.42
CA LEU A 20 -9.92 17.42 2.87
C LEU A 20 -9.80 17.39 1.35
N ALA A 21 -9.22 16.33 0.77
CA ALA A 21 -9.12 16.20 -0.68
C ALA A 21 -10.51 16.21 -1.34
N ARG A 22 -11.48 15.52 -0.75
CA ARG A 22 -12.88 15.53 -1.22
C ARG A 22 -13.50 16.92 -1.25
N ARG A 23 -13.16 17.79 -0.30
CA ARG A 23 -13.73 19.14 -0.21
C ARG A 23 -13.01 20.16 -1.09
N LEU A 24 -11.69 20.03 -1.22
CA LEU A 24 -10.85 21.07 -1.82
C LEU A 24 -10.44 20.75 -3.28
N SER A 25 -10.45 19.47 -3.67
CA SER A 25 -9.99 19.07 -5.01
C SER A 25 -10.73 19.75 -6.17
N PRO A 26 -12.06 20.00 -6.15
CA PRO A 26 -12.71 20.68 -7.26
C PRO A 26 -12.20 22.11 -7.46
N MET A 27 -11.92 22.82 -6.36
CA MET A 27 -11.42 24.20 -6.40
C MET A 27 -9.95 24.25 -6.80
N MET A 28 -9.13 23.32 -6.32
CA MET A 28 -7.69 23.33 -6.55
C MET A 28 -7.30 22.70 -7.89
N LEU A 29 -7.82 21.50 -8.16
CA LEU A 29 -7.43 20.67 -9.31
C LEU A 29 -8.42 20.81 -10.49
N GLY A 30 -9.57 21.47 -10.28
CA GLY A 30 -10.65 21.48 -11.27
C GLY A 30 -11.29 20.10 -11.46
N LYS A 31 -11.05 19.17 -10.53
CA LYS A 31 -11.43 17.75 -10.62
C LYS A 31 -11.77 17.23 -9.23
N GLN A 32 -12.84 16.44 -9.14
CA GLN A 32 -13.25 15.80 -7.88
C GLN A 32 -12.37 14.59 -7.61
N LEU A 33 -11.66 14.59 -6.47
CA LEU A 33 -10.95 13.44 -5.91
C LEU A 33 -11.63 13.06 -4.60
N GLU A 34 -11.87 11.77 -4.37
CA GLU A 34 -12.54 11.31 -3.15
C GLU A 34 -11.62 11.21 -1.93
N GLY A 35 -10.31 11.14 -2.13
CA GLY A 35 -9.32 11.01 -1.08
C GLY A 35 -7.90 10.96 -1.63
N ILE A 36 -6.92 10.97 -0.73
CA ILE A 36 -5.52 10.65 -1.05
C ILE A 36 -5.21 9.29 -0.43
N TRP A 37 -5.22 8.27 -1.26
CA TRP A 37 -5.22 6.89 -0.81
C TRP A 37 -3.82 6.40 -0.45
N HIS A 38 -3.71 5.89 0.78
CA HIS A 38 -2.65 4.99 1.20
C HIS A 38 -3.27 3.63 1.52
N THR A 39 -2.63 2.55 1.10
CA THR A 39 -3.09 1.20 1.38
C THR A 39 -2.00 0.30 1.95
N SER A 40 -2.46 -0.74 2.64
CA SER A 40 -1.65 -1.82 3.18
C SER A 40 -2.40 -3.16 3.05
N ILE A 41 -1.66 -4.27 3.01
CA ILE A 41 -2.23 -5.63 3.00
C ILE A 41 -2.21 -6.18 4.41
N VAL A 42 -3.34 -6.71 4.85
CA VAL A 42 -3.48 -7.43 6.12
C VAL A 42 -3.70 -8.91 5.84
N VAL A 43 -2.75 -9.73 6.29
CA VAL A 43 -2.76 -11.19 6.15
C VAL A 43 -1.92 -11.79 7.29
N HIS A 44 -2.21 -13.03 7.71
CA HIS A 44 -1.50 -13.68 8.82
C HIS A 44 -1.46 -12.87 10.14
N LYS A 45 -2.46 -12.00 10.35
CA LYS A 45 -2.64 -11.10 11.51
C LYS A 45 -1.73 -9.88 11.56
N ASP A 46 -0.91 -9.65 10.53
CA ASP A 46 -0.07 -8.46 10.41
C ASP A 46 -0.47 -7.60 9.22
N GLU A 47 -0.15 -6.32 9.31
CA GLU A 47 -0.32 -5.31 8.26
C GLU A 47 1.03 -5.00 7.61
N PHE A 48 1.07 -5.06 6.28
CA PHE A 48 2.26 -4.88 5.46
C PHE A 48 2.06 -3.71 4.50
N TYR A 49 3.04 -2.82 4.44
CA TYR A 49 3.02 -1.64 3.57
C TYR A 49 4.42 -1.31 3.04
N PHE A 50 4.46 -0.49 2.00
CA PHE A 50 5.69 0.02 1.41
C PHE A 50 5.75 1.53 1.52
N GLY A 51 6.89 2.05 1.93
CA GLY A 51 7.19 3.47 1.96
C GLY A 51 8.66 3.74 1.70
N ALA A 52 9.10 4.96 2.01
CA ALA A 52 10.46 5.41 1.74
C ALA A 52 11.56 4.64 2.49
N GLU A 53 11.22 3.91 3.56
CA GLU A 53 12.16 3.04 4.28
C GLU A 53 12.11 1.58 3.78
N GLY A 54 11.30 1.28 2.77
CA GLY A 54 11.12 -0.06 2.22
C GLY A 54 9.82 -0.71 2.70
N ILE A 55 9.81 -2.05 2.67
CA ILE A 55 8.68 -2.85 3.16
C ILE A 55 8.72 -2.91 4.68
N SER A 56 7.61 -2.54 5.32
CA SER A 56 7.44 -2.57 6.77
C SER A 56 6.20 -3.36 7.15
N SER A 57 6.20 -3.90 8.37
CA SER A 57 5.04 -4.52 8.99
C SER A 57 4.71 -3.92 10.36
N CYS A 58 3.45 -4.03 10.75
CA CYS A 58 2.95 -3.67 12.07
C CYS A 58 1.70 -4.48 12.41
N PRO A 59 1.24 -4.49 13.67
CA PRO A 59 -0.11 -4.94 13.99
C PRO A 59 -1.16 -4.13 13.20
N PRO A 60 -2.30 -4.71 12.79
CA PRO A 60 -3.31 -4.01 12.01
C PRO A 60 -3.81 -2.71 12.67
N GLY A 61 -3.70 -1.59 11.96
CA GLY A 61 -3.98 -0.23 12.45
C GLY A 61 -2.93 0.30 13.43
N GLY A 62 -1.74 -0.30 13.47
CA GLY A 62 -0.67 -0.02 14.43
C GLY A 62 0.25 1.14 14.06
N THR A 63 0.09 1.72 12.88
CA THR A 63 0.83 2.94 12.49
C THR A 63 0.22 4.20 13.12
N MET A 64 0.93 5.32 13.01
CA MET A 64 0.42 6.64 13.41
C MET A 64 -0.83 7.10 12.65
N LEU A 65 -1.18 6.44 11.54
CA LEU A 65 -2.43 6.71 10.82
C LEU A 65 -3.67 6.24 11.62
N GLY A 66 -3.47 5.35 12.61
CA GLY A 66 -4.53 4.77 13.42
C GLY A 66 -5.35 3.73 12.65
N PRO A 67 -6.63 3.55 12.98
CA PRO A 67 -7.51 2.63 12.27
C PRO A 67 -7.71 3.02 10.79
N PRO A 68 -7.90 2.04 9.88
CA PRO A 68 -8.18 2.33 8.48
C PRO A 68 -9.54 3.01 8.31
N ASP A 69 -9.64 3.89 7.30
CA ASP A 69 -10.88 4.55 6.93
C ASP A 69 -11.84 3.57 6.21
N SER A 70 -11.30 2.52 5.57
CA SER A 70 -12.06 1.40 5.00
C SER A 70 -11.25 0.10 4.99
N VAL A 71 -11.94 -1.03 5.08
CA VAL A 71 -11.36 -2.37 4.93
C VAL A 71 -12.03 -3.08 3.76
N VAL A 72 -11.24 -3.41 2.74
CA VAL A 72 -11.72 -4.09 1.54
C VAL A 72 -11.33 -5.56 1.60
N ASP A 73 -12.27 -6.44 1.28
CA ASP A 73 -12.00 -7.87 1.14
C ASP A 73 -11.33 -8.15 -0.21
N VAL A 74 -10.11 -8.67 -0.19
CA VAL A 74 -9.37 -9.04 -1.41
C VAL A 74 -9.62 -10.51 -1.75
N GLY A 75 -9.91 -11.34 -0.73
CA GLY A 75 -10.21 -12.75 -0.89
C GLY A 75 -9.50 -13.61 0.16
N SER A 76 -9.02 -14.78 -0.25
CA SER A 76 -8.27 -15.69 0.61
C SER A 76 -7.10 -16.30 -0.15
N THR A 77 -6.08 -16.70 0.58
CA THR A 77 -4.85 -17.29 0.04
C THR A 77 -4.53 -18.61 0.71
N GLU A 78 -3.88 -19.52 -0.02
CA GLU A 78 -3.27 -20.74 0.53
C GLU A 78 -1.78 -20.51 0.88
N VAL A 79 -1.22 -19.36 0.49
CA VAL A 79 0.16 -19.00 0.79
C VAL A 79 0.34 -18.93 2.30
N THR A 80 1.34 -19.65 2.81
CA THR A 80 1.67 -19.65 4.23
C THR A 80 2.45 -18.40 4.59
N GLU A 81 2.45 -18.06 5.87
CA GLU A 81 3.20 -16.91 6.39
C GLU A 81 4.69 -16.98 6.02
N GLU A 82 5.30 -18.16 6.13
CA GLU A 82 6.70 -18.40 5.76
C GLU A 82 6.97 -18.06 4.29
N ILE A 83 6.19 -18.61 3.35
CA ILE A 83 6.33 -18.35 1.92
C ILE A 83 6.08 -16.87 1.62
N PHE A 84 5.12 -16.25 2.32
CA PHE A 84 4.84 -14.83 2.14
C PHE A 84 6.00 -13.94 2.60
N LEU A 85 6.61 -14.23 3.74
CA LEU A 85 7.78 -13.49 4.23
C LEU A 85 9.00 -13.67 3.31
N GLU A 86 9.21 -14.86 2.74
CA GLU A 86 10.24 -15.08 1.71
C GLU A 86 9.98 -14.24 0.45
N TYR A 87 8.73 -14.20 -0.02
CA TYR A 87 8.31 -13.36 -1.15
C TYR A 87 8.57 -11.88 -0.86
N LEU A 88 8.17 -11.37 0.32
CA LEU A 88 8.44 -10.00 0.73
C LEU A 88 9.95 -9.70 0.82
N SER A 89 10.76 -10.65 1.29
CA SER A 89 12.21 -10.50 1.30
C SER A 89 12.77 -10.35 -0.11
N SER A 90 12.26 -11.10 -1.09
CA SER A 90 12.67 -10.98 -2.50
C SER A 90 12.27 -9.63 -3.11
N LEU A 91 11.07 -9.15 -2.80
CA LEU A 91 10.59 -7.83 -3.21
C LEU A 91 11.44 -6.70 -2.63
N ARG A 92 11.80 -6.80 -1.34
CA ARG A 92 12.68 -5.84 -0.65
C ARG A 92 14.06 -5.77 -1.29
N GLU A 93 14.57 -6.87 -1.82
CA GLU A 93 15.87 -6.91 -2.51
C GLU A 93 15.79 -6.44 -3.97
N SER A 94 14.59 -6.23 -4.52
CA SER A 94 14.41 -5.89 -5.94
C SER A 94 13.59 -4.60 -6.12
N LEU A 95 12.28 -4.74 -6.33
CA LEU A 95 11.36 -3.69 -6.79
C LEU A 95 10.92 -2.72 -5.68
N PHE A 96 11.03 -3.12 -4.41
CA PHE A 96 10.47 -2.39 -3.27
C PHE A 96 11.55 -2.11 -2.21
N ARG A 97 12.71 -1.65 -2.67
CA ARG A 97 13.73 -1.01 -1.81
C ARG A 97 13.26 0.40 -1.43
N GLY A 98 13.64 0.90 -0.26
CA GLY A 98 13.22 2.25 0.17
C GLY A 98 13.59 3.35 -0.83
N GLU A 99 14.76 3.23 -1.46
CA GLU A 99 15.25 4.19 -2.47
C GLU A 99 14.47 4.15 -3.79
N THR A 100 13.69 3.09 -4.02
CA THR A 100 12.84 2.96 -5.21
C THR A 100 11.46 3.58 -5.02
N TYR A 101 11.16 4.11 -3.83
CA TYR A 101 9.88 4.75 -3.56
C TYR A 101 9.71 6.00 -4.44
N HIS A 102 8.58 6.07 -5.14
CA HIS A 102 8.18 7.22 -5.94
C HIS A 102 6.66 7.42 -5.84
N VAL A 103 6.22 8.61 -5.42
CA VAL A 103 4.82 8.89 -5.08
C VAL A 103 3.82 8.55 -6.20
N PHE A 104 4.23 8.66 -7.47
CA PHE A 104 3.34 8.40 -8.61
C PHE A 104 3.52 7.04 -9.29
N GLU A 105 4.71 6.42 -9.17
CA GLU A 105 5.08 5.29 -10.02
C GLU A 105 5.31 4.01 -9.20
N ASN A 106 5.93 4.14 -8.04
CA ASN A 106 6.26 3.00 -7.17
C ASN A 106 6.00 3.38 -5.71
N ASN A 107 4.75 3.24 -5.28
CA ASN A 107 4.28 3.67 -3.97
C ASN A 107 3.59 2.51 -3.23
N CYS A 108 3.03 2.79 -2.05
CA CYS A 108 2.26 1.82 -1.26
C CYS A 108 1.13 1.13 -2.06
N ASN A 109 0.46 1.83 -2.98
CA ASN A 109 -0.62 1.28 -3.78
C ASN A 109 -0.07 0.35 -4.88
N THR A 110 1.08 0.67 -5.47
CA THR A 110 1.81 -0.24 -6.38
C THR A 110 2.16 -1.53 -5.66
N PHE A 111 2.75 -1.43 -4.46
CA PHE A 111 3.11 -2.57 -3.63
C PHE A 111 1.91 -3.44 -3.27
N THR A 112 0.84 -2.85 -2.72
CA THR A 112 -0.33 -3.63 -2.32
C THR A 112 -1.06 -4.25 -3.49
N ASN A 113 -1.02 -3.64 -4.68
CA ASN A 113 -1.55 -4.25 -5.89
C ASN A 113 -0.75 -5.48 -6.34
N GLU A 114 0.59 -5.43 -6.28
CA GLU A 114 1.45 -6.59 -6.58
C GLU A 114 1.25 -7.72 -5.57
N VAL A 115 1.22 -7.39 -4.27
CA VAL A 115 1.01 -8.37 -3.20
C VAL A 115 -0.40 -9.00 -3.27
N ALA A 116 -1.43 -8.21 -3.54
CA ALA A 116 -2.79 -8.72 -3.71
C ALA A 116 -2.86 -9.74 -4.86
N GLN A 117 -2.22 -9.45 -5.99
CA GLN A 117 -2.16 -10.35 -7.15
C GLN A 117 -1.39 -11.63 -6.82
N PHE A 118 -0.26 -11.54 -6.10
CA PHE A 118 0.49 -12.72 -5.68
C PHE A 118 -0.33 -13.62 -4.74
N LEU A 119 -0.98 -13.05 -3.73
CA LEU A 119 -1.71 -13.82 -2.72
C LEU A 119 -3.02 -14.40 -3.23
N THR A 120 -3.74 -13.66 -4.08
CA THR A 120 -5.15 -13.98 -4.40
C THR A 120 -5.45 -14.03 -5.91
N GLY A 121 -4.50 -13.62 -6.76
CA GLY A 121 -4.74 -13.41 -8.20
C GLY A 121 -5.56 -12.15 -8.53
N GLN A 122 -6.01 -11.39 -7.52
CA GLN A 122 -6.85 -10.21 -7.70
C GLN A 122 -6.05 -8.91 -7.59
N LYS A 123 -6.49 -7.90 -8.35
CA LYS A 123 -6.00 -6.53 -8.24
C LYS A 123 -6.77 -5.76 -7.18
N ILE A 124 -6.17 -4.71 -6.64
CA ILE A 124 -6.88 -3.76 -5.77
C ILE A 124 -7.78 -2.83 -6.61
N PRO A 125 -8.77 -2.15 -6.00
CA PRO A 125 -9.67 -1.26 -6.74
C PRO A 125 -8.93 -0.18 -7.53
N SER A 126 -9.28 0.00 -8.81
CA SER A 126 -8.53 0.88 -9.72
C SER A 126 -8.58 2.36 -9.32
N TYR A 127 -9.64 2.81 -8.64
CA TYR A 127 -9.72 4.19 -8.14
C TYR A 127 -8.58 4.56 -7.16
N ILE A 128 -7.91 3.55 -6.59
CA ILE A 128 -6.72 3.70 -5.74
C ILE A 128 -5.46 3.81 -6.60
N THR A 129 -5.26 2.86 -7.53
CA THR A 129 -4.06 2.82 -8.39
C THR A 129 -4.02 3.92 -9.43
N ASP A 130 -5.18 4.42 -9.86
CA ASP A 130 -5.30 5.44 -10.92
C ASP A 130 -5.16 6.86 -10.36
N LEU A 131 -5.21 7.05 -9.03
CA LEU A 131 -5.14 8.36 -8.37
C LEU A 131 -3.92 9.20 -8.82
N PRO A 132 -2.69 8.66 -8.92
CA PRO A 132 -1.55 9.36 -9.52
C PRO A 132 -1.84 9.98 -10.89
N SER A 133 -2.39 9.18 -11.80
CA SER A 133 -2.72 9.62 -13.16
C SER A 133 -3.84 10.65 -13.16
N GLU A 134 -4.82 10.49 -12.27
CA GLU A 134 -5.92 11.45 -12.09
C GLU A 134 -5.39 12.83 -11.67
N ILE A 135 -4.42 12.90 -10.74
CA ILE A 135 -3.77 14.14 -10.31
C ILE A 135 -2.94 14.73 -11.46
N LEU A 136 -2.09 13.92 -12.09
CA LEU A 136 -1.19 14.37 -13.16
C LEU A 136 -1.95 14.75 -14.44
N SER A 137 -3.20 14.31 -14.62
CA SER A 137 -4.04 14.76 -15.74
C SER A 137 -4.48 16.24 -15.64
N THR A 138 -4.23 16.91 -14.52
CA THR A 138 -4.65 18.29 -14.27
C THR A 138 -3.51 19.30 -14.48
N PRO A 139 -3.81 20.56 -14.89
CA PRO A 139 -2.78 21.59 -15.03
C PRO A 139 -2.02 21.87 -13.73
N LEU A 140 -2.72 21.88 -12.59
CA LEU A 140 -2.08 22.07 -11.28
C LEU A 140 -1.20 20.87 -10.92
N GLY A 141 -1.64 19.64 -11.17
CA GLY A 141 -0.84 18.43 -10.93
C GLY A 141 0.46 18.44 -11.75
N GLN A 142 0.41 18.86 -13.02
CA GLN A 142 1.61 19.02 -13.84
C GLN A 142 2.53 20.13 -13.31
N ALA A 143 1.97 21.27 -12.91
CA ALA A 143 2.75 22.38 -12.36
C ALA A 143 3.44 22.02 -11.03
N LEU A 144 2.80 21.19 -10.21
CA LEU A 144 3.31 20.75 -8.91
C LEU A 144 4.17 19.48 -8.98
N ARG A 145 4.22 18.79 -10.12
CA ARG A 145 4.95 17.51 -10.28
C ARG A 145 6.37 17.55 -9.70
N PRO A 146 7.23 18.55 -9.98
CA PRO A 146 8.60 18.58 -9.42
C PRO A 146 8.67 18.66 -7.89
N TYR A 147 7.61 19.12 -7.23
CA TYR A 147 7.49 19.14 -5.77
C TYR A 147 6.90 17.83 -5.25
N LEU A 148 5.91 17.29 -5.94
CA LEU A 148 5.26 16.02 -5.59
C LEU A 148 6.25 14.84 -5.72
N ASP A 149 7.10 14.84 -6.74
CA ASP A 149 8.15 13.82 -6.95
C ASP A 149 9.15 13.75 -5.77
N LYS A 150 9.25 14.81 -4.95
CA LYS A 150 10.09 14.85 -3.75
C LYS A 150 9.39 14.36 -2.49
N ILE A 151 8.10 14.02 -2.57
CA ILE A 151 7.35 13.52 -1.42
C ILE A 151 7.73 12.07 -1.19
N HIS A 152 8.31 11.84 -0.01
CA HIS A 152 8.52 10.53 0.55
C HIS A 152 7.46 10.27 1.61
N MET A 153 6.82 9.11 1.55
CA MET A 153 5.77 8.73 2.50
C MET A 153 6.22 7.49 3.26
N GLN A 154 6.17 7.56 4.58
CA GLN A 154 6.47 6.46 5.49
C GLN A 154 5.59 6.63 6.74
N PRO A 155 4.53 5.82 6.90
CA PRO A 155 3.80 5.75 8.16
C PRO A 155 4.73 5.31 9.28
N LEU A 156 4.81 6.12 10.34
CA LEU A 156 5.55 5.76 11.56
C LEU A 156 4.79 4.68 12.34
N GLY A 157 5.49 3.75 12.97
CA GLY A 157 4.91 2.71 13.83
C GLY A 157 5.12 1.28 13.33
N GLY A 158 5.54 1.09 12.08
CA GLY A 158 6.00 -0.19 11.57
C GLY A 158 7.47 -0.46 11.82
N SER A 159 7.83 -1.74 11.74
CA SER A 159 9.22 -2.22 11.75
C SER A 159 9.56 -2.79 10.37
N ALA A 160 10.83 -2.80 10.00
CA ALA A 160 11.25 -3.48 8.78
C ALA A 160 10.84 -4.96 8.87
N VAL A 161 10.33 -5.53 7.77
CA VAL A 161 10.04 -6.97 7.71
C VAL A 161 11.38 -7.71 7.75
N ASP A 162 11.68 -8.36 8.87
CA ASP A 162 12.86 -9.20 9.03
C ASP A 162 12.61 -10.60 8.45
N ARG A 163 13.70 -11.22 7.97
CA ARG A 163 13.67 -12.63 7.56
C ARG A 163 13.31 -13.50 8.76
N PRO A 164 12.54 -14.59 8.58
CA PRO A 164 12.51 -15.63 9.59
C PRO A 164 13.95 -16.10 9.82
N ASN A 165 14.42 -16.05 11.07
CA ASN A 165 15.73 -16.57 11.46
C ASN A 165 15.79 -18.07 11.11
N GLY A 166 16.40 -18.40 9.97
CA GLY A 166 16.90 -19.74 9.72
C GLY A 166 17.99 -20.03 10.75
N GLN A 167 17.70 -20.94 11.67
CA GLN A 167 18.72 -21.54 12.52
C GLN A 167 19.82 -22.16 11.65
N SER A 168 21.07 -21.83 11.94
CA SER A 168 22.25 -22.64 11.70
C SER A 168 23.26 -22.33 12.78
#